data_AF-A0A838PGH0-F1
#
_entry.id   AF-A0A838PGH0-F1
#
_cell.length_a   1.000
_cell.length_b   1.000
_cell.length_c   1.000
_cell.angle_alpha   90.00
_cell.angle_beta   90.00
_cell.angle_gamma   90.00
#
_symmetry.space_group_name_H-M   'P 1'
#
loop_
_entity.id
_entity.type
_entity.pdbx_description
1 polymer ?
#
loop_
_entity_poly.entity_id
_entity_poly.type
_entity_poly.pdbx_seq_one_letter_code
_entity_poly.pdbx_strand_id
1 'polypeptide(L)'
;MAKLDTDLYKRVRSLGLRKSVARDVAGSARRAGGGKKGPQALRSAVNDLRSLATELEDRAKGGPGKRKAAAKKAAQTRKRKQTKRSQAAKKAAKTRAKS
;
A
#
# COMPACT_ATOMS: atom_id res chain seq x y z
N MET A 1 19.90 7.51 -34.34
CA MET A 1 19.36 7.15 -33.01
C MET A 1 18.88 8.41 -32.30
N ALA A 2 17.63 8.47 -31.86
CA ALA A 2 17.12 9.63 -31.13
C ALA A 2 17.85 9.80 -29.79
N LYS A 3 18.41 11.00 -29.54
CA LYS A 3 19.18 11.32 -28.33
C LYS A 3 18.25 11.30 -27.11
N LEU A 4 18.58 10.48 -26.11
CA LEU A 4 17.90 10.40 -24.81
C LEU A 4 18.11 11.70 -24.02
N ASP A 5 17.15 12.06 -23.15
CA ASP A 5 17.40 13.03 -22.10
C ASP A 5 18.39 12.42 -21.09
N THR A 6 19.66 12.78 -21.23
CA THR A 6 20.77 12.18 -20.49
C THR A 6 20.74 12.53 -19.01
N ASP A 7 20.24 13.71 -18.66
CA ASP A 7 20.28 14.20 -17.28
C ASP A 7 19.17 13.55 -16.46
N LEU A 8 17.97 13.45 -17.04
CA LEU A 8 16.89 12.68 -16.45
C LEU A 8 17.27 11.19 -16.33
N TYR A 9 17.85 10.60 -17.37
CA TYR A 9 18.34 9.21 -17.32
C TYR A 9 19.36 8.99 -16.20
N LYS A 10 20.38 9.86 -16.07
CA LYS A 10 21.40 9.77 -15.03
C LYS A 10 20.79 9.88 -13.63
N ARG A 11 19.89 10.83 -13.42
CA ARG A 11 19.23 11.05 -12.12
C ARG A 11 18.34 9.88 -11.72
N VAL A 12 17.58 9.34 -12.67
CA VAL A 12 16.74 8.15 -12.45
C VAL A 12 17.60 6.92 -12.15
N ARG A 13 18.77 6.78 -12.80
CA ARG A 13 19.69 5.67 -12.55
C ARG A 13 20.41 5.79 -11.21
N SER A 14 20.79 6.99 -10.77
CA SER A 14 21.41 7.21 -9.46
C SER A 14 20.45 6.93 -8.30
N LEU A 15 19.15 7.15 -8.51
CA LEU A 15 18.08 6.73 -7.59
C LEU A 15 17.84 5.21 -7.57
N GLY A 16 18.61 4.43 -8.34
CA GLY A 16 18.62 2.96 -8.27
C GLY A 16 17.76 2.24 -9.32
N LEU A 17 17.00 2.96 -10.15
CA LEU A 17 16.08 2.35 -11.15
C LEU A 17 16.83 1.67 -12.30
N ARG A 18 16.50 0.41 -12.63
CA ARG A 18 17.18 -0.41 -13.65
C ARG A 18 17.37 0.34 -14.97
N LYS A 19 18.47 0.04 -15.68
CA LYS A 19 18.88 0.69 -16.94
C LYS A 19 17.76 0.77 -17.99
N SER A 20 17.00 -0.31 -18.17
CA SER A 20 15.87 -0.38 -19.10
C SER A 20 14.78 0.63 -18.73
N VAL A 21 14.32 0.58 -17.48
CA VAL A 21 13.29 1.48 -16.95
C VAL A 21 13.73 2.94 -17.03
N ALA A 22 14.99 3.24 -16.68
CA ALA A 22 15.52 4.59 -16.79
C ALA A 22 15.54 5.11 -18.23
N ARG A 23 15.85 4.25 -19.21
CA ARG A 23 15.76 4.60 -20.64
C ARG A 23 14.32 4.84 -21.09
N ASP A 24 13.38 4.02 -20.62
CA ASP A 24 11.98 4.12 -21.00
C ASP A 24 11.36 5.40 -20.44
N VAL A 25 11.65 5.74 -19.18
CA VAL A 25 11.20 6.99 -18.54
C VAL A 25 11.79 8.20 -19.26
N ALA A 26 13.11 8.24 -19.46
CA ALA A 26 13.77 9.36 -20.13
C ALA A 26 13.35 9.50 -21.61
N GLY A 27 13.16 8.37 -22.29
CA GLY A 27 12.66 8.32 -23.67
C GLY A 27 11.20 8.78 -23.77
N SER A 28 10.35 8.42 -22.81
CA SER A 28 8.93 8.81 -22.76
C SER A 28 8.74 10.27 -22.37
N ALA A 29 9.53 10.79 -21.42
CA ALA A 29 9.53 12.19 -21.03
C ALA A 29 9.83 13.13 -22.21
N ARG A 30 10.84 12.78 -23.03
CA ARG A 30 11.15 13.55 -24.23
C ARG A 30 10.06 13.48 -25.30
N ARG A 31 9.40 12.32 -25.45
CA ARG A 31 8.29 12.12 -26.41
C ARG A 31 6.98 12.78 -25.98
N ALA A 32 6.82 13.08 -24.69
CA ALA A 32 5.62 13.73 -24.16
C ALA A 32 5.42 15.16 -24.70
N GLY A 33 6.47 15.81 -25.22
CA GLY A 33 6.39 17.10 -25.89
C GLY A 33 5.84 17.07 -27.33
N GLY A 34 5.61 15.89 -27.93
CA GLY A 34 5.32 15.76 -29.37
C GLY A 34 4.09 14.94 -29.79
N GLY A 35 3.28 14.39 -28.87
CA GLY A 35 2.05 13.67 -29.26
C GLY A 35 1.33 12.94 -28.12
N LYS A 36 0.04 12.62 -28.35
CA LYS A 36 -0.94 12.19 -27.31
C LYS A 36 -0.65 10.83 -26.60
N LYS A 37 0.18 9.94 -27.15
CA LYS A 37 0.43 8.58 -26.58
C LYS A 37 1.65 8.47 -25.64
N GLY A 38 2.68 9.30 -25.82
CA GLY A 38 3.82 9.40 -24.87
C GLY A 38 3.48 9.86 -23.44
N PRO A 39 2.50 10.76 -23.24
CA PRO A 39 2.09 11.22 -21.92
C PRO A 39 1.47 10.12 -21.05
N GLN A 40 0.77 9.15 -21.64
CA GLN A 40 0.04 8.15 -20.86
C GLN A 40 0.97 7.15 -20.18
N ALA A 41 1.93 6.57 -20.91
CA ALA A 41 2.90 5.65 -20.34
C ALA A 41 3.76 6.31 -19.25
N LEU A 42 4.17 7.58 -19.47
CA LEU A 42 4.89 8.36 -18.46
C LEU A 42 4.02 8.64 -17.23
N ARG A 43 2.75 9.01 -17.42
CA ARG A 43 1.81 9.23 -16.32
C ARG A 43 1.60 7.96 -15.50
N SER A 44 1.44 6.80 -16.14
CA SER A 44 1.35 5.51 -15.45
C SER A 44 2.61 5.24 -14.61
N ALA A 45 3.80 5.37 -15.19
CA ALA A 45 5.05 5.18 -14.46
C ALA A 45 5.19 6.15 -13.26
N VAL A 46 4.77 7.42 -13.41
CA VAL A 46 4.75 8.39 -12.30
C VAL A 46 3.75 7.99 -11.22
N ASN A 47 2.57 7.50 -11.60
CA ASN A 47 1.56 7.03 -10.64
C ASN A 47 2.04 5.80 -9.87
N ASP A 48 2.71 4.86 -10.54
CA ASP A 48 3.29 3.67 -9.91
C ASP A 48 4.37 4.08 -8.90
N LEU A 49 5.25 5.02 -9.27
CA LEU A 49 6.28 5.55 -8.37
C LEU A 49 5.68 6.28 -7.16
N ARG A 50 4.61 7.06 -7.34
CA ARG A 50 3.89 7.72 -6.23
C ARG A 50 3.21 6.71 -5.30
N SER A 51 2.64 5.66 -5.88
CA SER A 51 1.99 4.58 -5.12
C SER A 51 3.03 3.85 -4.27
N LEU A 52 4.18 3.50 -4.86
CA LEU A 52 5.30 2.89 -4.13
C LEU A 52 5.84 3.79 -3.03
N ALA A 53 6.00 5.09 -3.28
CA ALA A 53 6.41 6.05 -2.24
C ALA A 53 5.42 6.04 -1.06
N THR A 54 4.12 6.01 -1.36
CA THR A 54 3.06 5.96 -0.34
C THR A 54 3.11 4.65 0.45
N GLU A 55 3.36 3.51 -0.19
CA GLU A 55 3.53 2.23 0.49
C GLU A 55 4.78 2.19 1.38
N LEU A 56 5.88 2.78 0.94
CA LEU A 56 7.10 2.91 1.73
C LEU A 56 6.88 3.80 2.95
N GLU A 57 6.17 4.92 2.80
CA GLU A 57 5.78 5.77 3.92
C GLU A 57 4.85 5.05 4.90
N ASP A 58 3.84 4.32 4.40
CA ASP A 58 2.95 3.51 5.25
C ASP A 58 3.77 2.48 6.03
N ARG A 59 4.70 1.79 5.37
CA ARG A 59 5.58 0.81 6.02
C ARG A 59 6.50 1.44 7.05
N ALA A 60 7.11 2.59 6.74
CA ALA A 60 7.97 3.34 7.67
C ALA A 60 7.18 3.79 8.91
N LYS A 61 5.92 4.17 8.75
CA LYS A 61 5.01 4.52 9.86
C LYS A 61 4.43 3.30 10.59
N GLY A 62 4.81 2.08 10.21
CA GLY A 62 4.36 0.82 10.83
C GLY A 62 3.00 0.32 10.35
N GLY A 63 2.50 0.81 9.22
CA GLY A 63 1.14 0.64 8.70
C GLY A 63 0.58 -0.78 8.75
N PRO A 64 1.13 -1.75 8.01
CA PRO A 64 0.59 -3.12 7.98
C PRO A 64 0.61 -3.79 9.37
N GLY A 65 1.66 -3.53 10.16
CA GLY A 65 1.80 -4.05 11.51
C GLY A 65 0.75 -3.50 12.47
N LYS A 66 0.52 -2.18 12.45
CA LYS A 66 -0.51 -1.49 13.25
C LYS A 66 -1.91 -1.99 12.90
N ARG A 67 -2.23 -2.14 11.61
CA ARG A 67 -3.51 -2.69 11.14
C ARG A 67 -3.74 -4.12 11.65
N LYS A 68 -2.73 -4.99 11.54
CA LYS A 68 -2.81 -6.37 12.03
C LYS A 68 -3.01 -6.44 13.55
N ALA A 69 -2.30 -5.60 14.31
CA ALA A 69 -2.45 -5.53 15.76
C ALA A 69 -3.86 -5.06 16.18
N ALA A 70 -4.39 -4.02 15.52
CA ALA A 70 -5.75 -3.53 15.75
C ALA A 70 -6.80 -4.60 15.44
N ALA A 71 -6.66 -5.32 14.31
CA ALA A 71 -7.55 -6.42 13.94
C ALA A 71 -7.53 -7.55 14.98
N LYS A 72 -6.35 -7.95 15.47
CA LYS A 72 -6.20 -8.96 16.54
C LYS A 72 -6.88 -8.53 17.84
N LYS A 73 -6.71 -7.26 18.23
CA LYS A 73 -7.37 -6.67 19.42
C LYS A 73 -8.90 -6.69 19.28
N ALA A 74 -9.41 -6.32 18.11
CA ALA A 74 -10.85 -6.34 17.82
C ALA A 74 -11.41 -7.77 17.89
N ALA A 75 -10.72 -8.75 17.30
CA ALA A 75 -11.10 -10.16 17.35
C ALA A 75 -11.13 -10.69 18.79
N GLN A 76 -10.10 -10.40 19.60
CA GLN A 76 -10.05 -10.79 21.00
C GLN A 76 -11.19 -10.17 21.82
N THR A 77 -11.53 -8.91 21.54
CA THR A 77 -12.64 -8.22 22.21
C THR A 77 -13.99 -8.85 21.87
N ARG A 78 -14.23 -9.21 20.61
CA ARG A 78 -15.45 -9.93 20.19
C ARG A 78 -15.59 -11.26 20.91
N LYS A 79 -14.51 -12.06 20.96
CA LYS A 79 -14.46 -13.34 21.68
C LYS A 79 -14.81 -13.16 23.16
N ARG A 80 -14.17 -12.20 23.86
CA ARG A 80 -14.46 -11.91 25.28
C ARG A 80 -15.92 -11.53 25.51
N LYS A 81 -16.49 -10.66 24.67
CA LYS A 81 -17.91 -10.24 24.78
C LYS A 81 -18.87 -11.41 24.53
N GLN A 82 -18.54 -12.33 23.64
CA GLN A 82 -19.34 -13.54 23.40
C GLN A 82 -19.29 -14.48 24.61
N THR A 83 -18.10 -14.74 25.16
CA THR A 83 -17.95 -15.58 26.35
C THR A 83 -18.70 -15.01 27.55
N LYS A 84 -18.61 -13.69 27.81
CA LYS A 84 -19.36 -13.03 28.89
C LYS A 84 -20.87 -13.24 28.74
N ARG A 85 -21.42 -13.05 27.54
CA ARG A 85 -22.84 -13.28 27.25
C ARG A 85 -23.25 -14.73 27.47
N SER A 86 -22.45 -15.68 27.00
CA SER A 86 -22.71 -17.11 27.21
C SER A 86 -22.69 -17.50 28.69
N GLN A 87 -21.69 -17.03 29.44
CA GLN A 87 -21.59 -17.29 30.88
C GLN A 87 -22.77 -16.69 31.66
N ALA A 88 -23.17 -15.46 31.33
CA ALA A 88 -24.35 -14.83 31.94
C ALA A 88 -25.63 -15.64 31.66
N ALA A 89 -25.84 -16.08 30.42
CA ALA A 89 -26.99 -16.92 30.06
C ALA A 89 -27.00 -18.26 30.81
N LYS A 90 -25.85 -18.94 30.88
CA LYS A 90 -25.70 -20.18 31.65
C LYS A 90 -25.99 -19.96 33.15
N LYS A 91 -25.50 -18.85 33.72
CA LYS A 91 -25.76 -18.50 35.12
C LYS A 91 -27.25 -18.23 35.36
N ALA A 92 -27.90 -17.50 34.47
CA ALA A 92 -29.34 -17.23 34.56
C ALA A 92 -30.16 -18.53 34.47
N ALA A 93 -29.84 -19.42 33.53
CA ALA A 93 -30.49 -20.73 33.41
C ALA A 93 -30.32 -21.58 34.68
N LYS A 94 -29.10 -21.65 35.24
CA LYS A 94 -28.83 -22.36 36.49
C LYS A 94 -29.61 -21.77 37.68
N THR A 95 -29.82 -20.45 37.68
CA THR A 95 -30.57 -19.78 38.75
C THR A 95 -32.07 -20.11 38.63
N ARG A 96 -32.63 -20.04 37.41
CA ARG A 96 -34.02 -20.45 37.13
C ARG A 96 -34.31 -21.92 37.41
N ALA A 97 -33.33 -22.80 37.23
CA ALA A 97 -33.50 -24.22 37.54
C ALA A 97 -33.50 -24.52 39.06
N LYS A 98 -33.13 -23.54 39.90
CA LYS A 98 -33.12 -23.66 41.36
C LYS A 98 -34.29 -22.96 42.06
N SER A 99 -34.95 -22.02 41.38
CA SER A 99 -36.19 -21.37 41.81
C SER A 99 -37.39 -22.20 41.39
#